data_AF-A0A388SDK1-F1
#
_entry.id   AF-A0A388SDK1-F1
#
_cell.length_a   1.000
_cell.length_b   1.000
_cell.length_c   1.000
_cell.angle_alpha   90.00
_cell.angle_beta   90.00
_cell.angle_gamma   90.00
#
_symmetry.space_group_name_H-M   'P 1'
#
loop_
_entity.id
_entity.type
_entity.pdbx_description
1 polymer ?
#
loop_
_entity_poly.entity_id
_entity_poly.type
_entity_poly.pdbx_seq_one_letter_code
_entity_poly.pdbx_strand_id
1 'polypeptide(L)'
;MTLFLENPFFVLGVTPESSRSEILAKAEEAALLDDPDRVSQCRATLTNPAKRLDAELRFLPGVRTDEIEAICSALKKDPASVVNWPAEKLSGIARSNVMIAAVSSIDLSTSAKAPSLIPLIWDAAKSFDQQTIEQIEAQINQSRTAARFPSVKDTARMSDILQDIRREYLKNITTAFDSLRTAEVIDVLSKELSLAESERAKSSGSVIPALLEDLMNSYEIAAQVFINKEKETADRLISEIPQGCKEMEMTSGSVMLLQQLQELVQKWVTVIGILDRFHLLKGESYEPTRSLFVHIRQLAVKLSNEYQCFQASKGITEKILRPLAFDSERTKAAEEDLRKLCEILDNSNADNFIPVTGEVCLNPQARGLKGLGDLTSDFSSPDSLSALSGQMIFAGKGEKTAAPTLASRVTAASARQTGSGKSVSTQKEKAESSSSGGIGTQLLNGFYSILFLIGELSLQVQSLRKE
;
A
#
# COMPACT_ATOMS: atom_id res chain seq x y z
N MET A 1 1.64 6.81 26.41
CA MET A 1 2.89 6.41 27.08
C MET A 1 3.31 5.05 26.52
N THR A 2 4.61 4.80 26.38
CA THR A 2 5.14 3.61 25.74
C THR A 2 5.22 2.47 26.75
N LEU A 3 4.84 1.26 26.32
CA LEU A 3 4.79 0.10 27.21
C LEU A 3 6.14 -0.29 27.79
N PHE A 4 7.23 0.06 27.09
CA PHE A 4 8.58 -0.14 27.61
C PHE A 4 8.89 0.73 28.83
N LEU A 5 8.50 2.02 28.82
CA LEU A 5 8.72 2.93 29.96
C LEU A 5 7.79 2.62 31.14
N GLU A 6 6.69 1.91 30.87
CA GLU A 6 5.77 1.39 31.89
C GLU A 6 6.17 0.00 32.39
N ASN A 7 7.18 -0.63 31.80
CA ASN A 7 7.62 -1.97 32.18
C ASN A 7 8.06 -2.01 33.66
N PRO A 8 7.62 -2.99 34.47
CA PRO A 8 7.96 -3.05 35.89
C PRO A 8 9.46 -3.03 36.20
N PHE A 9 10.32 -3.59 35.34
CA PHE A 9 11.78 -3.53 35.52
C PHE A 9 12.30 -2.09 35.41
N PHE A 10 11.79 -1.35 34.43
CA PHE A 10 12.12 0.06 34.21
C PHE A 10 11.61 0.95 35.34
N VAL A 11 10.37 0.73 35.78
CA VAL A 11 9.72 1.53 36.83
C VAL A 11 10.43 1.37 38.17
N LEU A 12 10.76 0.15 38.58
CA LEU A 12 11.42 -0.10 39.87
C LEU A 12 12.95 0.04 39.81
N GLY A 13 13.53 0.27 38.64
CA GLY A 13 14.99 0.36 38.48
C GLY A 13 15.72 -0.94 38.82
N VAL A 14 15.12 -2.07 38.48
CA VAL A 14 15.66 -3.43 38.72
C VAL A 14 15.90 -4.14 37.39
N THR A 15 16.71 -5.20 37.39
CA THR A 15 17.01 -5.96 36.17
C THR A 15 16.41 -7.37 36.20
N PRO A 16 16.35 -8.07 35.05
CA PRO A 16 15.92 -9.47 35.02
C PRO A 16 16.75 -10.42 35.90
N GLU A 17 17.96 -10.02 36.32
CA GLU A 17 18.80 -10.77 37.27
C GLU A 17 18.51 -10.43 38.74
N SER A 18 17.70 -9.40 39.02
CA SER A 18 17.37 -9.01 40.39
C SER A 18 16.54 -10.07 41.11
N SER A 19 16.98 -10.40 42.33
CA SER A 19 16.34 -11.37 43.20
C SER A 19 15.02 -10.84 43.77
N ARG A 20 14.18 -11.73 44.32
CA ARG A 20 12.92 -11.32 44.99
C ARG A 20 13.17 -10.30 46.10
N SER A 21 14.22 -10.48 46.90
CA SER A 21 14.54 -9.59 48.01
C SER A 21 14.93 -8.18 47.52
N GLU A 22 15.73 -8.10 46.44
CA GLU A 22 16.08 -6.81 45.82
C GLU A 22 14.86 -6.09 45.25
N ILE A 23 13.96 -6.82 44.59
CA ILE A 23 12.72 -6.25 44.05
C ILE A 23 11.83 -5.70 45.16
N LEU A 24 11.72 -6.40 46.29
CA LEU A 24 10.95 -5.94 47.44
C LEU A 24 11.55 -4.65 48.02
N ALA A 25 12.87 -4.63 48.25
CA ALA A 25 13.55 -3.45 48.77
C ALA A 25 13.41 -2.23 47.84
N LYS A 26 13.60 -2.43 46.53
CA LYS A 26 13.44 -1.35 45.54
C LYS A 26 12.01 -0.85 45.40
N ALA A 27 11.02 -1.74 45.55
CA ALA A 27 9.62 -1.33 45.59
C ALA A 27 9.29 -0.52 46.86
N GLU A 28 9.84 -0.87 48.02
CA GLU A 28 9.67 -0.09 49.25
C GLU A 28 10.29 1.32 49.11
N GLU A 29 11.48 1.42 48.52
CA GLU A 29 12.11 2.71 48.20
C GLU A 29 11.26 3.53 47.22
N ALA A 30 10.80 2.91 46.12
CA ALA A 30 10.02 3.59 45.09
C ALA A 30 8.64 4.05 45.60
N ALA A 31 8.00 3.31 46.50
CA ALA A 31 6.69 3.68 47.07
C ALA A 31 6.72 4.97 47.90
N LEU A 32 7.90 5.46 48.28
CA LEU A 32 8.07 6.74 48.96
C LEU A 32 8.09 7.94 48.00
N LEU A 33 8.35 7.71 46.71
CA LEU A 33 8.60 8.74 45.70
C LEU A 33 7.58 8.73 44.56
N ASP A 34 7.08 7.54 44.21
CA ASP A 34 6.11 7.30 43.13
C ASP A 34 4.73 6.88 43.70
N ASP A 35 3.75 6.75 42.80
CA ASP A 35 2.41 6.24 43.13
C ASP A 35 2.47 4.84 43.78
N PRO A 36 2.05 4.70 45.06
CA PRO A 36 2.12 3.44 45.80
C PRO A 36 1.34 2.29 45.14
N ASP A 37 0.23 2.58 44.48
CA ASP A 37 -0.60 1.54 43.84
C ASP A 37 0.11 0.98 42.61
N ARG A 38 0.69 1.86 41.79
CA ARG A 38 1.52 1.49 40.63
C ARG A 38 2.73 0.67 41.05
N VAL A 39 3.45 1.11 42.09
CA VAL A 39 4.63 0.40 42.61
C VAL A 39 4.26 -0.98 43.15
N SER A 40 3.14 -1.08 43.88
CA SER A 40 2.61 -2.35 44.38
C SER A 40 2.28 -3.33 43.24
N GLN A 41 1.69 -2.83 42.14
CA GLN A 41 1.42 -3.61 40.94
C GLN A 41 2.70 -4.11 40.26
N CYS A 42 3.70 -3.24 40.07
CA CYS A 42 5.00 -3.63 39.49
C CYS A 42 5.66 -4.74 40.31
N ARG A 43 5.70 -4.59 41.65
CA ARG A 43 6.22 -5.59 42.57
C ARG A 43 5.46 -6.92 42.46
N ALA A 44 4.13 -6.88 42.42
CA ALA A 44 3.30 -8.08 42.30
C ALA A 44 3.54 -8.83 40.96
N THR A 45 3.78 -8.08 39.88
CA THR A 45 4.14 -8.64 38.58
C THR A 45 5.51 -9.32 38.61
N LEU A 46 6.54 -8.66 39.14
CA LEU A 46 7.92 -9.17 39.09
C LEU A 46 8.22 -10.32 40.06
N THR A 47 7.45 -10.44 41.15
CA THR A 47 7.61 -11.51 42.14
C THR A 47 6.88 -12.80 41.78
N ASN A 48 5.83 -12.71 40.95
CA ASN A 48 5.08 -13.84 40.41
C ASN A 48 5.77 -14.39 39.14
N PRO A 49 6.28 -15.64 39.12
CA PRO A 49 7.04 -16.16 37.98
C PRO A 49 6.27 -16.17 36.63
N ALA A 50 4.95 -16.33 36.69
CA ALA A 50 4.10 -16.34 35.51
C ALA A 50 3.93 -14.92 34.95
N LYS A 51 3.64 -13.92 35.81
CA LYS A 51 3.50 -12.52 35.35
C LYS A 51 4.84 -11.89 34.98
N ARG A 52 5.92 -12.29 35.65
CA ARG A 52 7.29 -11.84 35.35
C ARG A 52 7.71 -12.18 33.92
N LEU A 53 7.28 -13.34 33.37
CA LEU A 53 7.61 -13.73 32.00
C LEU A 53 7.16 -12.69 30.98
N ASP A 54 5.95 -12.19 31.16
CA ASP A 54 5.37 -11.16 30.30
C ASP A 54 6.19 -9.87 30.33
N ALA A 55 6.59 -9.44 31.54
CA ALA A 55 7.45 -8.28 31.74
C ALA A 55 8.87 -8.48 31.18
N GLU A 56 9.44 -9.69 31.27
CA GLU A 56 10.77 -10.01 30.73
C GLU A 56 10.79 -9.94 29.21
N LEU A 57 9.78 -10.49 28.54
CA LEU A 57 9.65 -10.47 27.08
C LEU A 57 9.47 -9.04 26.53
N ARG A 58 8.77 -8.17 27.28
CA ARG A 58 8.54 -6.75 26.94
C ARG A 58 9.67 -5.81 27.35
N PHE A 59 10.77 -6.33 27.89
CA PHE A 59 11.89 -5.52 28.36
C PHE A 59 13.10 -5.64 27.43
N LEU A 60 14.27 -5.99 27.97
CA LEU A 60 15.54 -6.10 27.26
C LEU A 60 16.10 -7.52 27.37
N PRO A 61 15.38 -8.57 26.93
CA PRO A 61 15.89 -9.94 27.03
C PRO A 61 17.20 -10.08 26.23
N GLY A 62 18.17 -10.79 26.82
CA GLY A 62 19.49 -10.98 26.23
C GLY A 62 20.47 -9.82 26.39
N VAL A 63 20.03 -8.68 26.94
CA VAL A 63 20.91 -7.54 27.24
C VAL A 63 21.57 -7.74 28.60
N ARG A 64 22.87 -7.40 28.70
CA ARG A 64 23.63 -7.56 29.94
C ARG A 64 23.22 -6.54 31.00
N THR A 65 23.22 -6.95 32.27
CA THR A 65 22.84 -6.11 33.42
C THR A 65 23.61 -4.79 33.50
N ASP A 66 24.90 -4.78 33.17
CA ASP A 66 25.75 -3.59 33.18
C ASP A 66 25.43 -2.59 32.04
N GLU A 67 24.73 -3.03 31.00
CA GLU A 67 24.32 -2.19 29.87
C GLU A 67 22.89 -1.66 30.00
N ILE A 68 22.03 -2.34 30.76
CA ILE A 68 20.62 -1.99 30.94
C ILE A 68 20.45 -0.55 31.47
N GLU A 69 21.24 -0.15 32.48
CA GLU A 69 21.15 1.20 33.06
C GLU A 69 21.52 2.28 32.04
N ALA A 70 22.57 2.05 31.25
CA ALA A 70 23.02 2.96 30.21
C ALA A 70 21.97 3.09 29.09
N ILE A 71 21.37 1.97 28.68
CA ILE A 71 20.27 1.94 27.70
C ILE A 71 19.06 2.69 28.23
N CYS A 72 18.59 2.37 29.43
CA CYS A 72 17.43 3.03 30.04
C CYS A 72 17.65 4.54 30.20
N SER A 73 18.85 4.95 30.61
CA SER A 73 19.20 6.37 30.76
C SER A 73 19.24 7.11 29.41
N ALA A 74 19.77 6.47 28.37
CA ALA A 74 19.77 7.04 27.03
C ALA A 74 18.34 7.21 26.48
N LEU A 75 17.48 6.22 26.69
CA LEU A 75 16.08 6.27 26.27
C LEU A 75 15.26 7.31 27.02
N LYS A 76 15.54 7.55 28.31
CA LYS A 76 14.91 8.66 29.06
C LYS A 76 15.25 10.03 28.46
N LYS A 77 16.45 10.17 27.90
CA LYS A 77 16.94 11.44 27.35
C LYS A 77 16.47 11.68 25.91
N ASP A 78 16.64 10.68 25.05
CA ASP A 78 16.28 10.74 23.64
C ASP A 78 15.97 9.33 23.10
N PRO A 79 14.69 8.92 23.12
CA PRO A 79 14.29 7.61 22.64
C PRO A 79 14.60 7.41 21.15
N ALA A 80 14.55 8.47 20.33
CA ALA A 80 14.77 8.36 18.88
C ALA A 80 16.24 8.06 18.52
N SER A 81 17.18 8.29 19.45
CA SER A 81 18.60 7.99 19.24
C SER A 81 18.89 6.51 18.96
N VAL A 82 17.98 5.60 19.32
CA VAL A 82 18.10 4.15 19.13
C VAL A 82 18.32 3.76 17.66
N VAL A 83 17.82 4.55 16.71
CA VAL A 83 18.00 4.31 15.28
C VAL A 83 19.47 4.20 14.88
N ASN A 84 20.36 4.89 15.59
CA ASN A 84 21.79 4.92 15.33
C ASN A 84 22.56 3.84 16.11
N TRP A 85 21.87 3.03 16.91
CA TRP A 85 22.55 2.04 17.74
C TRP A 85 22.89 0.81 16.91
N PRO A 86 24.12 0.29 17.01
CA PRO A 86 24.54 -0.89 16.28
C PRO A 86 23.78 -2.13 16.77
N ALA A 87 23.58 -3.12 15.88
CA ALA A 87 22.85 -4.34 16.21
C ALA A 87 23.55 -5.16 17.31
N GLU A 88 24.88 -5.04 17.41
CA GLU A 88 25.69 -5.69 18.45
C GLU A 88 25.38 -5.16 19.86
N LYS A 89 24.94 -3.90 19.96
CA LYS A 89 24.57 -3.27 21.25
C LYS A 89 23.15 -3.65 21.68
N LEU A 90 22.25 -3.83 20.71
CA LEU A 90 20.85 -4.15 20.96
C LEU A 90 20.30 -4.90 19.75
N SER A 91 19.90 -6.15 19.96
CA SER A 91 19.42 -7.06 18.91
C SER A 91 18.10 -7.72 19.30
N GLY A 92 17.50 -8.43 18.34
CA GLY A 92 16.35 -9.29 18.60
C GLY A 92 15.13 -8.53 19.11
N ILE A 93 14.34 -9.17 19.96
CA ILE A 93 13.13 -8.58 20.52
C ILE A 93 13.42 -7.37 21.43
N ALA A 94 14.58 -7.32 22.09
CA ALA A 94 14.99 -6.16 22.89
C ALA A 94 15.12 -4.91 22.02
N ARG A 95 15.67 -5.04 20.80
CA ARG A 95 15.71 -3.95 19.82
C ARG A 95 14.31 -3.52 19.41
N SER A 96 13.44 -4.48 19.09
CA SER A 96 12.05 -4.19 18.70
C SER A 96 11.29 -3.44 19.80
N ASN A 97 11.38 -3.87 21.06
CA ASN A 97 10.72 -3.22 22.20
C ASN A 97 11.11 -1.74 22.29
N VAL A 98 12.41 -1.44 22.15
CA VAL A 98 12.93 -0.08 22.24
C VAL A 98 12.57 0.76 21.02
N MET A 99 12.69 0.22 19.80
CA MET A 99 12.35 0.92 18.56
C MET A 99 10.88 1.33 18.55
N ILE A 100 9.98 0.44 18.96
CA ILE A 100 8.55 0.73 19.04
C ILE A 100 8.22 1.72 20.17
N ALA A 101 8.95 1.66 21.27
CA ALA A 101 8.87 2.72 22.28
C ALA A 101 9.30 4.07 21.70
N ALA A 102 10.36 4.12 20.89
CA ALA A 102 10.78 5.35 20.22
C ALA A 102 9.71 5.89 19.26
N VAL A 103 9.01 5.03 18.51
CA VAL A 103 7.89 5.42 17.64
C VAL A 103 6.85 6.26 18.38
N SER A 104 6.48 5.88 19.61
CA SER A 104 5.44 6.61 20.35
C SER A 104 5.96 7.86 21.08
N SER A 105 7.26 8.14 21.00
CA SER A 105 7.88 9.33 21.59
C SER A 105 8.14 10.45 20.59
N ILE A 106 8.07 10.14 19.29
CA ILE A 106 8.28 11.13 18.24
C ILE A 106 7.07 12.06 18.20
N ASP A 107 7.34 13.34 18.33
CA ASP A 107 6.35 14.39 18.08
C ASP A 107 6.08 14.49 16.57
N LEU A 108 5.00 13.85 16.12
CA LEU A 108 4.56 13.82 14.72
C LEU A 108 3.59 14.96 14.36
N SER A 109 3.55 16.02 15.16
CA SER A 109 2.73 17.21 14.85
C SER A 109 3.17 17.93 13.56
N THR A 110 4.39 17.65 13.07
CA THR A 110 4.96 18.24 11.87
C THR A 110 5.35 17.16 10.86
N SER A 111 5.01 17.39 9.59
CA SER A 111 5.22 16.43 8.49
C SER A 111 6.69 16.04 8.27
N ALA A 112 7.61 16.96 8.55
CA ALA A 112 9.05 16.76 8.35
C ALA A 112 9.62 15.59 9.17
N LYS A 113 8.93 15.16 10.23
CA LYS A 113 9.36 14.06 11.09
C LYS A 113 8.77 12.71 10.70
N ALA A 114 7.77 12.64 9.81
CA ALA A 114 7.21 11.35 9.38
C ALA A 114 8.26 10.35 8.85
N PRO A 115 9.31 10.77 8.09
CA PRO A 115 10.34 9.85 7.62
C PRO A 115 11.17 9.18 8.73
N SER A 116 11.20 9.72 9.95
CA SER A 116 11.95 9.09 11.06
C SER A 116 11.28 7.80 11.56
N LEU A 117 10.00 7.56 11.22
CA LEU A 117 9.32 6.32 11.53
C LEU A 117 9.86 5.13 10.75
N ILE A 118 10.35 5.37 9.53
CA ILE A 118 10.74 4.31 8.60
C ILE A 118 11.82 3.39 9.19
N PRO A 119 13.01 3.90 9.56
CA PRO A 119 14.04 3.03 10.11
C PRO A 119 13.65 2.41 11.46
N LEU A 120 12.76 3.04 12.24
CA LEU A 120 12.28 2.47 13.50
C LEU A 120 11.35 1.28 13.28
N ILE A 121 10.37 1.40 12.38
CA ILE A 121 9.41 0.34 12.07
C ILE A 121 10.12 -0.82 11.38
N TRP A 122 10.92 -0.52 10.35
CA TRP A 122 11.68 -1.52 9.60
C TRP A 122 12.61 -2.33 10.50
N ASP A 123 13.46 -1.68 11.29
CA ASP A 123 14.40 -2.37 12.15
C ASP A 123 13.69 -3.13 13.28
N ALA A 124 12.60 -2.60 13.83
CA ALA A 124 11.81 -3.31 14.82
C ALA A 124 11.25 -4.62 14.26
N ALA A 125 10.66 -4.57 13.06
CA ALA A 125 10.07 -5.72 12.39
C ALA A 125 11.15 -6.77 12.06
N LYS A 126 12.27 -6.34 11.46
CA LYS A 126 13.37 -7.25 11.11
C LYS A 126 14.00 -7.91 12.34
N SER A 127 14.21 -7.15 13.40
CA SER A 127 14.85 -7.67 14.62
C SER A 127 13.95 -8.66 15.36
N PHE A 128 12.63 -8.48 15.28
CA PHE A 128 11.67 -9.40 15.90
C PHE A 128 11.74 -10.78 15.24
N ASP A 129 11.79 -10.82 13.91
CA ASP A 129 11.78 -12.07 13.13
C ASP A 129 13.14 -12.78 13.09
N GLN A 130 14.22 -12.10 13.49
CA GLN A 130 15.58 -12.67 13.52
C GLN A 130 15.81 -13.65 14.67
N GLN A 131 14.95 -13.65 15.70
CA GLN A 131 15.19 -14.39 16.93
C GLN A 131 14.19 -15.52 17.10
N THR A 132 14.69 -16.75 17.33
CA THR A 132 13.82 -17.91 17.57
C THR A 132 13.33 -17.95 19.02
N ILE A 133 12.23 -18.66 19.27
CA ILE A 133 11.67 -18.83 20.61
C ILE A 133 12.69 -19.48 21.54
N GLU A 134 13.48 -20.44 21.05
CA GLU A 134 14.51 -21.16 21.82
C GLU A 134 15.64 -20.22 22.25
N GLN A 135 16.03 -19.29 21.37
CA GLN A 135 17.04 -18.28 21.70
C GLN A 135 16.52 -17.31 22.78
N ILE A 136 15.26 -16.87 22.66
CA ILE A 136 14.61 -16.01 23.67
C ILE A 136 14.50 -16.76 25.01
N GLU A 137 14.09 -18.03 24.99
CA GLU A 137 13.96 -18.87 26.18
C GLU A 137 15.30 -19.00 26.90
N ALA A 138 16.38 -19.30 26.16
CA ALA A 138 17.73 -19.43 26.72
C ALA A 138 18.17 -18.13 27.41
N GLN A 139 17.96 -16.97 26.77
CA GLN A 139 18.29 -15.66 27.34
C GLN A 139 17.50 -15.36 28.62
N ILE A 140 16.19 -15.59 28.62
CA ILE A 140 15.35 -15.37 29.81
C ILE A 140 15.77 -16.31 30.95
N ASN A 141 15.99 -17.59 30.64
CA ASN A 141 16.37 -18.58 31.64
C ASN A 141 17.75 -18.32 32.25
N GLN A 142 18.68 -17.73 31.49
CA GLN A 142 19.96 -17.26 32.01
C GLN A 142 19.76 -16.22 33.13
N SER A 143 18.99 -15.16 32.86
CA SER A 143 18.72 -14.12 33.86
C SER A 143 17.91 -14.63 35.05
N ARG A 144 16.90 -15.48 34.81
CA ARG A 144 16.11 -16.11 35.88
C ARG A 144 16.93 -16.98 36.80
N THR A 145 17.91 -17.72 36.25
CA THR A 145 18.81 -18.56 37.06
C THR A 145 19.64 -17.70 38.01
N ALA A 146 20.19 -16.58 37.53
CA ALA A 146 20.89 -15.61 38.37
C ALA A 146 19.98 -15.02 39.47
N ALA A 147 18.74 -14.68 39.10
CA ALA A 147 17.71 -14.15 40.01
C ALA A 147 17.09 -15.19 40.97
N ARG A 148 17.42 -16.48 40.83
CA ARG A 148 16.81 -17.62 41.53
C ARG A 148 15.30 -17.78 41.29
N PHE A 149 14.84 -17.46 40.08
CA PHE A 149 13.49 -17.73 39.61
C PHE A 149 13.41 -19.06 38.85
N PRO A 150 12.25 -19.74 38.85
CA PRO A 150 12.06 -20.96 38.06
C PRO A 150 12.21 -20.69 36.56
N SER A 151 12.92 -21.59 35.87
CA SER A 151 13.05 -21.57 34.41
C SER A 151 11.70 -21.73 33.71
N VAL A 152 11.56 -21.05 32.59
CA VAL A 152 10.46 -21.23 31.63
C VAL A 152 10.77 -22.42 30.75
N LYS A 153 9.78 -23.27 30.49
CA LYS A 153 9.86 -24.38 29.52
C LYS A 153 8.64 -24.45 28.60
N ASP A 154 7.66 -23.57 28.83
CA ASP A 154 6.40 -23.53 28.12
C ASP A 154 6.54 -22.60 26.92
N THR A 155 7.00 -23.17 25.81
CA THR A 155 7.23 -22.44 24.55
C THR A 155 5.92 -21.98 23.91
N ALA A 156 4.82 -22.70 24.13
CA ALA A 156 3.50 -22.31 23.63
C ALA A 156 3.07 -20.99 24.27
N ARG A 157 3.15 -20.89 25.60
CA ARG A 157 2.86 -19.65 26.32
C ARG A 157 3.78 -18.50 25.91
N MET A 158 5.05 -18.76 25.65
CA MET A 158 5.96 -17.73 25.14
C MET A 158 5.52 -17.25 23.75
N SER A 159 5.13 -18.16 22.86
CA SER A 159 4.60 -17.83 21.54
C SER A 159 3.37 -16.93 21.63
N ASP A 160 2.42 -17.25 22.51
CA ASP A 160 1.21 -16.44 22.72
C ASP A 160 1.56 -15.01 23.16
N ILE A 161 2.47 -14.86 24.13
CA ILE A 161 2.92 -13.55 24.60
C ILE A 161 3.64 -12.78 23.49
N LEU A 162 4.48 -13.45 22.68
CA LEU A 162 5.17 -12.82 21.55
C LEU A 162 4.17 -12.32 20.49
N GLN A 163 3.09 -13.06 20.24
CA GLN A 163 2.01 -12.58 19.39
C GLN A 163 1.30 -11.36 19.99
N ASP A 164 1.06 -11.35 21.31
CA ASP A 164 0.51 -10.17 22.00
C ASP A 164 1.43 -8.96 21.87
N ILE A 165 2.74 -9.14 22.02
CA ILE A 165 3.74 -8.08 21.82
C ILE A 165 3.68 -7.54 20.39
N ARG A 166 3.58 -8.42 19.38
CA ARG A 166 3.48 -7.99 17.98
C ARG A 166 2.18 -7.22 17.69
N ARG A 167 1.04 -7.66 18.23
CA ARG A 167 -0.24 -6.93 18.17
C ARG A 167 -0.13 -5.55 18.80
N GLU A 168 0.59 -5.47 19.90
CA GLU A 168 0.84 -4.24 20.63
C GLU A 168 1.76 -3.27 19.88
N TYR A 169 2.78 -3.78 19.18
CA TYR A 169 3.59 -2.99 18.26
C TYR A 169 2.75 -2.37 17.14
N LEU A 170 1.90 -3.18 16.50
CA LEU A 170 0.97 -2.71 15.46
C LEU A 170 0.09 -1.58 15.97
N LYS A 171 -0.45 -1.70 17.20
CA LYS A 171 -1.26 -0.67 17.85
C LYS A 171 -0.47 0.63 18.06
N ASN A 172 0.77 0.56 18.54
CA ASN A 172 1.60 1.74 18.77
C ASN A 172 1.93 2.48 17.47
N ILE A 173 2.28 1.74 16.42
CA ILE A 173 2.52 2.31 15.08
C ILE A 173 1.25 2.95 14.53
N THR A 174 0.11 2.27 14.64
CA THR A 174 -1.17 2.82 14.17
C THR A 174 -1.56 4.09 14.94
N THR A 175 -1.30 4.14 16.25
CA THR A 175 -1.52 5.34 17.07
C THR A 175 -0.61 6.50 16.62
N ALA A 176 0.62 6.20 16.22
CA ALA A 176 1.52 7.20 15.64
C ALA A 176 1.00 7.70 14.29
N PHE A 177 0.47 6.81 13.43
CA PHE A 177 -0.15 7.18 12.15
C PHE A 177 -1.37 8.08 12.32
N ASP A 178 -2.17 7.93 13.38
CA ASP A 178 -3.31 8.81 13.64
C ASP A 178 -2.92 10.30 13.80
N SER A 179 -1.65 10.58 14.10
CA SER A 179 -1.12 11.95 14.16
C SER A 179 -0.71 12.53 12.80
N LEU A 180 -0.52 11.67 11.79
CA LEU A 180 -0.07 12.04 10.45
C LEU A 180 -1.23 12.28 9.48
N ARG A 181 -0.97 13.05 8.42
CA ARG A 181 -1.86 13.08 7.27
C ARG A 181 -1.85 11.72 6.57
N THR A 182 -2.98 11.31 6.01
CA THR A 182 -3.11 10.02 5.33
C THR A 182 -2.08 9.87 4.20
N ALA A 183 -1.81 10.95 3.46
CA ALA A 183 -0.77 10.96 2.42
C ALA A 183 0.65 10.69 2.97
N GLU A 184 0.96 11.15 4.18
CA GLU A 184 2.25 10.90 4.84
C GLU A 184 2.33 9.44 5.31
N VAL A 185 1.22 8.86 5.78
CA VAL A 185 1.13 7.43 6.12
C VAL A 185 1.36 6.56 4.88
N ILE A 186 0.74 6.90 3.74
CA ILE A 186 0.95 6.22 2.46
C ILE A 186 2.43 6.28 2.05
N ASP A 187 3.08 7.45 2.18
CA ASP A 187 4.50 7.62 1.85
C ASP A 187 5.42 6.77 2.76
N VAL A 188 5.17 6.76 4.07
CA VAL A 188 5.92 5.93 5.02
C VAL A 188 5.78 4.45 4.65
N LEU A 189 4.56 3.95 4.48
CA LEU A 189 4.30 2.55 4.14
C LEU A 189 4.83 2.17 2.75
N SER A 190 4.77 3.08 1.78
CA SER A 190 5.35 2.88 0.45
C SER A 190 6.86 2.70 0.51
N LYS A 191 7.54 3.45 1.38
CA LYS A 191 9.00 3.36 1.60
C LYS A 191 9.38 2.10 2.38
N GLU A 192 8.61 1.71 3.41
CA GLU A 192 8.75 0.42 4.08
C GLU A 192 8.70 -0.74 3.07
N LEU A 193 7.73 -0.70 2.16
CA LEU A 193 7.57 -1.71 1.14
C LEU A 193 8.74 -1.73 0.15
N SER A 194 9.30 -0.57 -0.19
CA SER A 194 10.52 -0.48 -1.01
C SER A 194 11.74 -1.12 -0.33
N LEU A 195 11.83 -1.07 1.00
CA LEU A 195 12.87 -1.79 1.74
C LEU A 195 12.67 -3.30 1.63
N ALA A 196 11.42 -3.78 1.74
CA ALA A 196 11.08 -5.20 1.54
C ALA A 196 11.42 -5.71 0.13
N GLU A 197 11.07 -4.94 -0.91
CA GLU A 197 11.45 -5.21 -2.30
C GLU A 197 12.96 -5.32 -2.45
N SER A 198 13.69 -4.38 -1.85
CA SER A 198 15.16 -4.33 -1.92
C SER A 198 15.82 -5.54 -1.24
N GLU A 199 15.33 -5.98 -0.07
CA GLU A 199 15.88 -7.17 0.60
C GLU A 199 15.59 -8.46 -0.18
N ARG A 200 14.40 -8.57 -0.77
CA ARG A 200 14.05 -9.73 -1.61
C ARG A 200 14.91 -9.80 -2.87
N ALA A 201 15.22 -8.66 -3.47
CA ALA A 201 16.12 -8.61 -4.63
C ALA A 201 17.55 -9.07 -4.29
N LYS A 202 18.00 -8.85 -3.04
CA LYS A 202 19.33 -9.30 -2.57
C LYS A 202 19.35 -10.78 -2.20
N SER A 203 18.25 -11.34 -1.73
CA SER A 203 18.19 -12.73 -1.27
C SER A 203 16.85 -13.38 -1.61
N SER A 204 16.90 -14.42 -2.44
CA SER A 204 15.73 -15.12 -3.00
C SER A 204 14.86 -15.85 -1.96
N GLY A 205 15.23 -15.82 -0.68
CA GLY A 205 14.47 -16.36 0.46
C GLY A 205 14.03 -15.30 1.48
N SER A 206 14.24 -14.01 1.22
CA SER A 206 13.79 -12.95 2.13
C SER A 206 12.26 -12.95 2.22
N VAL A 207 11.75 -13.07 3.43
CA VAL A 207 10.32 -12.99 3.74
C VAL A 207 9.99 -11.57 4.17
N ILE A 208 8.77 -11.12 3.87
CA ILE A 208 8.26 -9.84 4.38
C ILE A 208 8.18 -9.96 5.91
N PRO A 209 8.76 -9.03 6.68
CA PRO A 209 8.67 -9.10 8.13
C PRO A 209 7.22 -9.17 8.61
N ALA A 210 6.93 -10.00 9.61
CA ALA A 210 5.55 -10.30 10.02
C ALA A 210 4.80 -9.06 10.51
N LEU A 211 5.50 -8.13 11.17
CA LEU A 211 4.90 -6.85 11.58
C LEU A 211 4.56 -5.94 10.40
N LEU A 212 5.38 -5.94 9.33
CA LEU A 212 5.07 -5.19 8.11
C LEU A 212 3.88 -5.82 7.37
N GLU A 213 3.79 -7.14 7.35
CA GLU A 213 2.62 -7.86 6.85
C GLU A 213 1.34 -7.48 7.62
N ASP A 214 1.39 -7.47 8.95
CA ASP A 214 0.27 -7.05 9.80
C ASP A 214 -0.14 -5.57 9.54
N LEU A 215 0.82 -4.68 9.27
CA LEU A 215 0.58 -3.29 8.88
C LEU A 215 -0.10 -3.17 7.51
N MET A 216 0.36 -3.93 6.51
CA MET A 216 -0.23 -3.94 5.17
C MET A 216 -1.66 -4.47 5.20
N ASN A 217 -1.91 -5.53 5.98
CA ASN A 217 -3.26 -6.07 6.18
C ASN A 217 -4.18 -5.02 6.85
N SER A 218 -3.67 -4.26 7.83
CA SER A 218 -4.42 -3.18 8.47
C SER A 218 -4.73 -2.03 7.51
N TYR A 219 -3.79 -1.69 6.63
CA TYR A 219 -4.00 -0.72 5.56
C TYR A 219 -5.07 -1.21 4.57
N GLU A 220 -5.02 -2.46 4.14
CA GLU A 220 -5.98 -3.05 3.22
C GLU A 220 -7.41 -3.03 3.77
N ILE A 221 -7.57 -3.37 5.06
CA ILE A 221 -8.88 -3.29 5.75
C ILE A 221 -9.38 -1.85 5.75
N ALA A 222 -8.54 -0.88 6.11
CA ALA A 222 -8.93 0.53 6.15
C ALA A 222 -9.24 1.09 4.75
N ALA A 223 -8.55 0.60 3.72
CA ALA A 223 -8.73 1.01 2.33
C ALA A 223 -10.06 0.52 1.72
N GLN A 224 -10.74 -0.46 2.30
CA GLN A 224 -11.99 -1.02 1.73
C GLN A 224 -13.07 0.04 1.49
N VAL A 225 -13.19 1.03 2.39
CA VAL A 225 -14.17 2.12 2.22
C VAL A 225 -13.86 2.96 0.98
N PHE A 226 -12.57 3.26 0.75
CA PHE A 226 -12.11 3.96 -0.44
C PHE A 226 -12.34 3.12 -1.71
N ILE A 227 -11.90 1.85 -1.67
CA ILE A 227 -12.00 0.89 -2.78
C ILE A 227 -13.45 0.78 -3.27
N ASN A 228 -14.40 0.58 -2.36
CA ASN A 228 -15.80 0.35 -2.72
C ASN A 228 -16.41 1.61 -3.35
N LYS A 229 -16.22 2.78 -2.74
CA LYS A 229 -16.76 4.06 -3.25
C LYS A 229 -16.15 4.45 -4.60
N GLU A 230 -14.85 4.28 -4.77
CA GLU A 230 -14.18 4.59 -6.04
C GLU A 230 -14.55 3.60 -7.15
N LYS A 231 -14.78 2.32 -6.81
CA LYS A 231 -15.32 1.35 -7.78
C LYS A 231 -16.72 1.72 -8.24
N GLU A 232 -17.62 2.03 -7.31
CA GLU A 232 -18.98 2.48 -7.65
C GLU A 232 -18.94 3.73 -8.54
N THR A 233 -18.06 4.68 -8.22
CA THR A 233 -17.85 5.89 -9.02
C THR A 233 -17.30 5.56 -10.41
N ALA A 234 -16.31 4.69 -10.50
CA ALA A 234 -15.72 4.26 -11.77
C ALA A 234 -16.74 3.53 -12.65
N ASP A 235 -17.50 2.59 -12.09
CA ASP A 235 -18.52 1.82 -12.82
C ASP A 235 -19.61 2.75 -13.37
N ARG A 236 -20.04 3.76 -12.58
CA ARG A 236 -20.95 4.81 -13.07
C ARG A 236 -20.34 5.57 -14.26
N LEU A 237 -19.12 6.10 -14.11
CA LEU A 237 -18.44 6.83 -15.20
C LEU A 237 -18.31 5.97 -16.46
N ILE A 238 -17.86 4.72 -16.31
CA ILE A 238 -17.70 3.75 -17.40
C ILE A 238 -19.03 3.49 -18.13
N SER A 239 -20.15 3.47 -17.40
CA SER A 239 -21.48 3.26 -17.98
C SER A 239 -22.04 4.49 -18.71
N GLU A 240 -21.68 5.69 -18.27
CA GLU A 240 -22.21 6.96 -18.79
C GLU A 240 -21.41 7.48 -20.00
N ILE A 241 -20.08 7.29 -20.03
CA ILE A 241 -19.20 7.77 -21.11
C ILE A 241 -19.73 7.40 -22.51
N PRO A 242 -20.11 6.12 -22.80
CA PRO A 242 -20.57 5.74 -24.14
C PRO A 242 -21.89 6.40 -24.58
N GLN A 243 -22.70 6.92 -23.65
CA GLN A 243 -24.02 7.48 -23.98
C GLN A 243 -23.93 8.77 -24.80
N GLY A 244 -22.81 9.50 -24.67
CA GLY A 244 -22.50 10.68 -25.47
C GLY A 244 -21.59 10.40 -26.66
N CYS A 245 -21.46 9.14 -27.10
CA CYS A 245 -20.66 8.76 -28.26
C CYS A 245 -21.54 8.50 -29.49
N LYS A 246 -21.07 8.95 -30.66
CA LYS A 246 -21.57 8.57 -31.99
C LYS A 246 -20.36 8.27 -32.88
N GLU A 247 -20.58 7.69 -34.05
CA GLU A 247 -19.49 7.30 -34.96
C GLU A 247 -18.45 8.41 -35.13
N MET A 248 -17.22 8.14 -34.67
CA MET A 248 -16.07 9.05 -34.62
C MET A 248 -16.24 10.34 -33.79
N GLU A 249 -17.32 10.50 -33.03
CA GLU A 249 -17.64 11.74 -32.33
C GLU A 249 -18.01 11.50 -30.87
N MET A 250 -17.63 12.43 -29.99
CA MET A 250 -17.95 12.36 -28.57
C MET A 250 -18.39 13.71 -28.04
N THR A 251 -19.45 13.75 -27.23
CA THR A 251 -19.91 14.99 -26.60
C THR A 251 -18.87 15.54 -25.63
N SER A 252 -18.86 16.86 -25.44
CA SER A 252 -18.10 17.53 -24.38
C SER A 252 -18.35 16.91 -23.00
N GLY A 253 -19.60 16.54 -22.69
CA GLY A 253 -19.96 15.85 -21.45
C GLY A 253 -19.22 14.53 -21.26
N SER A 254 -19.22 13.66 -22.28
CA SER A 254 -18.44 12.40 -22.23
C SER A 254 -16.93 12.63 -22.14
N VAL A 255 -16.39 13.71 -22.72
CA VAL A 255 -14.97 14.07 -22.55
C VAL A 255 -14.68 14.44 -21.10
N MET A 256 -15.56 15.20 -20.45
CA MET A 256 -15.42 15.53 -19.03
C MET A 256 -15.50 14.28 -18.15
N LEU A 257 -16.42 13.35 -18.43
CA LEU A 257 -16.51 12.09 -17.70
C LEU A 257 -15.23 11.23 -17.85
N LEU A 258 -14.59 11.24 -19.04
CA LEU A 258 -13.28 10.59 -19.23
C LEU A 258 -12.17 11.24 -18.39
N GLN A 259 -12.17 12.58 -18.28
CA GLN A 259 -11.21 13.29 -17.43
C GLN A 259 -11.42 12.94 -15.95
N GLN A 260 -12.67 12.86 -15.50
CA GLN A 260 -13.00 12.41 -14.14
C GLN A 260 -12.53 10.96 -13.91
N LEU A 261 -12.69 10.07 -14.88
CA LEU A 261 -12.21 8.68 -14.79
C LEU A 261 -10.66 8.63 -14.69
N GLN A 262 -9.96 9.49 -15.42
CA GLN A 262 -8.51 9.62 -15.31
C GLN A 262 -8.08 10.11 -13.92
N GLU A 263 -8.72 11.16 -13.39
CA GLU A 263 -8.44 11.69 -12.05
C GLU A 263 -8.68 10.65 -10.96
N LEU A 264 -9.79 9.91 -11.07
CA LEU A 264 -10.12 8.79 -10.19
C LEU A 264 -9.02 7.74 -10.20
N VAL A 265 -8.58 7.31 -11.38
CA VAL A 265 -7.55 6.27 -11.50
C VAL A 265 -6.19 6.75 -10.99
N GLN A 266 -5.86 8.03 -11.14
CA GLN A 266 -4.64 8.57 -10.54
C GLN A 266 -4.68 8.51 -9.02
N LYS A 267 -5.79 8.91 -8.38
CA LYS A 267 -5.98 8.74 -6.94
C LYS A 267 -5.94 7.27 -6.53
N TRP A 268 -6.59 6.40 -7.29
CA TRP A 268 -6.56 4.95 -7.08
C TRP A 268 -5.13 4.43 -7.05
N VAL A 269 -4.32 4.77 -8.06
CA VAL A 269 -2.91 4.35 -8.12
C VAL A 269 -2.11 4.90 -6.94
N THR A 270 -2.36 6.14 -6.51
CA THR A 270 -1.69 6.74 -5.33
C THR A 270 -2.05 6.01 -4.04
N VAL A 271 -3.32 5.66 -3.83
CA VAL A 271 -3.82 5.09 -2.56
C VAL A 271 -3.68 3.56 -2.53
N ILE A 272 -3.97 2.87 -3.64
CA ILE A 272 -4.04 1.41 -3.72
C ILE A 272 -2.76 0.81 -4.29
N GLY A 273 -1.91 1.59 -4.98
CA GLY A 273 -0.69 1.07 -5.59
C GLY A 273 0.28 0.40 -4.60
N ILE A 274 0.26 0.77 -3.31
CA ILE A 274 1.04 0.07 -2.29
C ILE A 274 0.53 -1.37 -2.04
N LEU A 275 -0.78 -1.61 -2.16
CA LEU A 275 -1.37 -2.95 -2.05
C LEU A 275 -1.07 -3.79 -3.28
N ASP A 276 -1.15 -3.21 -4.49
CA ASP A 276 -0.71 -3.90 -5.72
C ASP A 276 0.75 -4.38 -5.59
N ARG A 277 1.66 -3.52 -5.12
CA ARG A 277 3.06 -3.88 -4.87
C ARG A 277 3.21 -4.95 -3.79
N PHE A 278 2.43 -4.85 -2.70
CA PHE A 278 2.49 -5.81 -1.60
C PHE A 278 2.04 -7.22 -2.04
N HIS A 279 0.95 -7.35 -2.79
CA HIS A 279 0.52 -8.63 -3.35
C HIS A 279 1.50 -9.15 -4.40
N LEU A 280 2.06 -8.28 -5.24
CA LEU A 280 3.10 -8.67 -6.20
C LEU A 280 4.33 -9.25 -5.52
N LEU A 281 4.76 -8.67 -4.39
CA LEU A 281 5.81 -9.29 -3.57
C LEU A 281 5.39 -10.69 -3.13
N LYS A 282 4.13 -10.93 -2.76
CA LYS A 282 3.66 -12.29 -2.43
C LYS A 282 3.52 -13.21 -3.65
N GLY A 283 3.71 -12.70 -4.87
CA GLY A 283 3.52 -13.45 -6.11
C GLY A 283 2.07 -13.51 -6.57
N GLU A 284 1.23 -12.61 -6.07
CA GLU A 284 -0.20 -12.54 -6.31
C GLU A 284 -0.56 -11.25 -7.07
N SER A 285 -1.68 -11.27 -7.81
CA SER A 285 -2.29 -10.06 -8.36
C SER A 285 -3.33 -9.52 -7.39
N TYR A 286 -3.37 -8.19 -7.20
CA TYR A 286 -4.42 -7.57 -6.38
C TYR A 286 -5.73 -7.43 -7.15
N GLU A 287 -6.76 -8.15 -6.71
CA GLU A 287 -8.03 -8.29 -7.42
C GLU A 287 -8.78 -6.96 -7.62
N PRO A 288 -8.86 -6.04 -6.63
CA PRO A 288 -9.54 -4.77 -6.84
C PRO A 288 -9.03 -3.95 -8.01
N THR A 289 -7.71 -3.85 -8.17
CA THR A 289 -7.07 -3.15 -9.30
C THR A 289 -7.21 -3.95 -10.59
N ARG A 290 -7.11 -5.29 -10.54
CA ARG A 290 -7.32 -6.17 -11.71
C ARG A 290 -8.73 -6.00 -12.30
N SER A 291 -9.76 -6.03 -11.46
CA SER A 291 -11.15 -5.85 -11.86
C SER A 291 -11.38 -4.47 -12.49
N LEU A 292 -10.87 -3.39 -11.86
CA LEU A 292 -10.97 -2.04 -12.40
C LEU A 292 -10.29 -1.91 -13.76
N PHE A 293 -9.08 -2.46 -13.92
CA PHE A 293 -8.37 -2.49 -15.19
C PHE A 293 -9.21 -3.17 -16.30
N VAL A 294 -9.82 -4.31 -16.00
CA VAL A 294 -10.65 -5.05 -16.97
C VAL A 294 -11.86 -4.23 -17.42
N HIS A 295 -12.59 -3.58 -16.51
CA HIS A 295 -13.75 -2.76 -16.87
C HIS A 295 -13.35 -1.54 -17.72
N ILE A 296 -12.26 -0.85 -17.38
CA ILE A 296 -11.77 0.29 -18.15
C ILE A 296 -11.27 -0.16 -19.54
N ARG A 297 -10.66 -1.35 -19.63
CA ARG A 297 -10.23 -1.91 -20.91
C ARG A 297 -11.43 -2.26 -21.79
N GLN A 298 -12.49 -2.80 -21.22
CA GLN A 298 -13.75 -3.04 -21.93
C GLN A 298 -14.36 -1.74 -22.46
N LEU A 299 -14.32 -0.65 -21.68
CA LEU A 299 -14.71 0.67 -22.16
C LEU A 299 -13.88 1.10 -23.38
N ALA A 300 -12.55 1.00 -23.30
CA ALA A 300 -11.66 1.37 -24.40
C ALA A 300 -11.97 0.58 -25.68
N VAL A 301 -12.19 -0.74 -25.55
CA VAL A 301 -12.57 -1.62 -26.67
C VAL A 301 -13.96 -1.27 -27.22
N LYS A 302 -14.91 -0.94 -26.34
CA LYS A 302 -16.25 -0.53 -26.75
C LYS A 302 -16.20 0.77 -27.57
N LEU A 303 -15.47 1.77 -27.09
CA LEU A 303 -15.29 3.05 -27.77
C LEU A 303 -14.64 2.89 -29.15
N SER A 304 -13.65 2.02 -29.31
CA SER A 304 -13.04 1.77 -30.62
C SER A 304 -13.95 0.97 -31.55
N ASN A 305 -14.59 -0.08 -31.06
CA ASN A 305 -15.29 -1.05 -31.93
C ASN A 305 -16.70 -0.61 -32.31
N GLU A 306 -17.46 -0.05 -31.36
CA GLU A 306 -18.85 0.35 -31.59
C GLU A 306 -18.95 1.78 -32.11
N TYR A 307 -18.09 2.69 -31.62
CA TYR A 307 -18.19 4.12 -31.91
C TYR A 307 -17.04 4.65 -32.77
N GLN A 308 -16.02 3.84 -33.10
CA GLN A 308 -14.84 4.30 -33.85
C GLN A 308 -14.11 5.50 -33.20
N CYS A 309 -14.26 5.68 -31.88
CA CYS A 309 -13.60 6.72 -31.10
C CYS A 309 -12.16 6.29 -30.76
N PHE A 310 -11.33 6.08 -31.77
CA PHE A 310 -9.97 5.52 -31.62
C PHE A 310 -9.03 6.40 -30.78
N GLN A 311 -9.11 7.74 -30.89
CA GLN A 311 -8.30 8.64 -30.07
C GLN A 311 -8.69 8.58 -28.58
N ALA A 312 -9.98 8.43 -28.28
CA ALA A 312 -10.46 8.25 -26.91
C ALA A 312 -9.95 6.92 -26.33
N SER A 313 -10.09 5.83 -27.10
CA SER A 313 -9.58 4.51 -26.72
C SER A 313 -8.07 4.50 -26.49
N LYS A 314 -7.31 5.19 -27.35
CA LYS A 314 -5.87 5.38 -27.19
C LYS A 314 -5.56 6.17 -25.92
N GLY A 315 -6.24 7.30 -25.68
CA GLY A 315 -6.10 8.11 -24.48
C GLY A 315 -6.34 7.31 -23.19
N ILE A 316 -7.42 6.51 -23.16
CA ILE A 316 -7.70 5.60 -22.03
C ILE A 316 -6.55 4.61 -21.84
N THR A 317 -6.10 3.99 -22.92
CA THR A 317 -5.04 2.98 -22.84
C THR A 317 -3.73 3.58 -22.32
N GLU A 318 -3.31 4.73 -22.85
CA GLU A 318 -2.06 5.39 -22.48
C GLU A 318 -2.09 6.02 -21.08
N LYS A 319 -3.19 6.70 -20.73
CA LYS A 319 -3.26 7.57 -19.54
C LYS A 319 -3.97 6.93 -18.36
N ILE A 320 -4.76 5.88 -18.57
CA ILE A 320 -5.59 5.26 -17.53
C ILE A 320 -5.20 3.79 -17.31
N LEU A 321 -5.14 2.97 -18.37
CA LEU A 321 -4.80 1.55 -18.23
C LEU A 321 -3.34 1.30 -17.87
N ARG A 322 -2.39 1.97 -18.52
CA ARG A 322 -0.95 1.79 -18.21
C ARG A 322 -0.61 2.04 -16.73
N PRO A 323 -1.09 3.11 -16.07
CA PRO A 323 -0.89 3.30 -14.64
C PRO A 323 -1.44 2.19 -13.74
N LEU A 324 -2.48 1.45 -14.16
CA LEU A 324 -3.06 0.33 -13.42
C LEU A 324 -2.38 -1.03 -13.73
N ALA A 325 -1.45 -1.05 -14.68
CA ALA A 325 -0.78 -2.25 -15.15
C ALA A 325 0.44 -2.64 -14.28
N PHE A 326 0.20 -2.97 -13.02
CA PHE A 326 1.27 -3.33 -12.07
C PHE A 326 1.95 -4.68 -12.37
N ASP A 327 1.23 -5.62 -12.99
CA ASP A 327 1.77 -6.94 -13.34
C ASP A 327 2.08 -7.07 -14.83
N SER A 328 2.85 -8.12 -15.17
CA SER A 328 3.33 -8.36 -16.53
C SER A 328 2.20 -8.70 -17.53
N GLU A 329 1.10 -9.29 -17.07
CA GLU A 329 -0.04 -9.65 -17.91
C GLU A 329 -0.78 -8.39 -18.35
N ARG A 330 -1.13 -7.52 -17.39
CA ARG A 330 -1.80 -6.25 -17.64
C ARG A 330 -0.93 -5.29 -18.44
N THR A 331 0.38 -5.28 -18.20
CA THR A 331 1.34 -4.47 -18.97
C THR A 331 1.31 -4.86 -20.43
N LYS A 332 1.47 -6.16 -20.73
CA LYS A 332 1.42 -6.68 -22.10
C LYS A 332 0.09 -6.39 -22.78
N ALA A 333 -1.02 -6.56 -22.06
CA ALA A 333 -2.34 -6.27 -22.60
C ALA A 333 -2.48 -4.80 -23.01
N ALA A 334 -2.10 -3.86 -22.13
CA ALA A 334 -2.16 -2.43 -22.44
C ALA A 334 -1.22 -2.03 -23.58
N GLU A 335 -0.03 -2.62 -23.66
CA GLU A 335 0.93 -2.37 -24.75
C GLU A 335 0.44 -2.91 -26.09
N GLU A 336 -0.17 -4.10 -26.12
CA GLU A 336 -0.73 -4.68 -27.33
C GLU A 336 -1.92 -3.88 -27.85
N ASP A 337 -2.83 -3.48 -26.97
CA ASP A 337 -3.98 -2.65 -27.31
C ASP A 337 -3.52 -1.30 -27.87
N LEU A 338 -2.54 -0.66 -27.22
CA LEU A 338 -1.96 0.59 -27.66
C LEU A 338 -1.33 0.48 -29.05
N ARG A 339 -0.56 -0.59 -29.29
CA ARG A 339 0.06 -0.85 -30.59
C ARG A 339 -0.98 -0.95 -31.70
N LYS A 340 -2.05 -1.72 -31.49
CA LYS A 340 -3.15 -1.86 -32.47
C LYS A 340 -3.84 -0.52 -32.76
N LEU A 341 -4.10 0.27 -31.72
CA LEU A 341 -4.70 1.60 -31.89
C LEU A 341 -3.79 2.57 -32.65
N CYS A 342 -2.48 2.52 -32.42
CA CYS A 342 -1.50 3.30 -33.17
C CYS A 342 -1.40 2.88 -34.64
N GLU A 343 -1.49 1.58 -34.94
CA GLU A 343 -1.56 1.06 -36.32
C GLU A 343 -2.82 1.57 -37.06
N ILE A 344 -3.95 1.72 -36.35
CA ILE A 344 -5.21 2.24 -36.93
C ILE A 344 -5.16 3.75 -37.16
N LEU A 345 -4.49 4.51 -36.30
CA LEU A 345 -4.48 5.97 -36.30
C LEU A 345 -3.44 6.61 -37.26
N ASP A 346 -2.62 5.82 -37.97
CA ASP A 346 -1.69 6.26 -39.02
C ASP A 346 -0.93 7.59 -38.69
N ASN A 347 -0.16 7.60 -37.59
CA ASN A 347 0.90 8.56 -37.21
C ASN A 347 0.71 10.09 -37.48
N SER A 348 -0.50 10.56 -37.75
CA SER A 348 -0.77 11.95 -38.10
C SER A 348 -1.60 12.63 -37.01
N ASN A 349 -0.90 13.48 -36.25
CA ASN A 349 -1.34 14.34 -35.15
C ASN A 349 -1.61 13.65 -33.81
N ALA A 350 -0.57 13.70 -32.99
CA ALA A 350 -0.57 13.39 -31.56
C ALA A 350 -1.27 14.49 -30.74
N ASP A 351 -2.58 14.68 -30.94
CA ASP A 351 -3.37 15.47 -30.01
C ASP A 351 -3.79 14.59 -28.83
N ASN A 352 -3.41 15.00 -27.62
CA ASN A 352 -3.81 14.38 -26.36
C ASN A 352 -5.32 14.58 -26.15
N PHE A 353 -6.14 13.68 -26.72
CA PHE A 353 -7.59 13.70 -26.56
C PHE A 353 -8.03 13.74 -25.09
N ILE A 354 -7.24 13.10 -24.22
CA ILE A 354 -7.31 13.24 -22.78
C ILE A 354 -6.11 14.09 -22.34
N PRO A 355 -6.31 15.31 -21.78
CA PRO A 355 -5.21 16.14 -21.33
C PRO A 355 -4.42 15.47 -20.20
N VAL A 356 -3.17 15.88 -20.04
CA VAL A 356 -2.40 15.50 -18.85
C VAL A 356 -3.02 16.23 -17.66
N THR A 357 -3.62 15.48 -16.74
CA THR A 357 -4.05 16.01 -15.45
C THR A 357 -2.82 16.33 -14.60
N GLY A 358 -2.92 17.38 -13.78
CA GLY A 358 -1.85 17.84 -12.89
C GLY A 358 -1.55 16.87 -11.74
N GLU A 359 -0.79 17.32 -10.74
CA GLU A 359 -0.52 16.52 -9.54
C GLU A 359 -1.81 16.09 -8.81
N VAL A 360 -1.82 14.84 -8.33
CA VAL A 360 -2.93 14.28 -7.56
C VAL A 360 -3.08 15.04 -6.23
N CYS A 361 -4.15 15.80 -6.08
CA CYS A 361 -4.47 16.47 -4.83
C CYS A 361 -5.30 15.54 -3.94
N LEU A 362 -4.65 14.96 -2.91
CA LEU A 362 -5.34 14.23 -1.85
C LEU A 362 -5.88 15.20 -0.79
N ASN A 363 -7.01 14.83 -0.15
CA ASN A 363 -7.61 15.64 0.91
C ASN A 363 -6.58 15.91 2.03
N PRO A 364 -6.17 17.19 2.24
CA PRO A 364 -5.11 17.51 3.20
C PRO A 364 -5.55 17.36 4.66
N GLN A 365 -6.85 17.22 4.92
CA GLN A 365 -7.42 17.06 6.26
C GLN A 365 -7.54 15.59 6.69
N ALA A 366 -7.46 14.65 5.75
CA ALA A 366 -7.55 13.22 6.06
C ALA A 366 -6.35 12.78 6.92
N ARG A 367 -6.59 12.06 8.02
CA ARG A 367 -5.54 11.63 8.97
C ARG A 367 -5.54 10.13 9.24
N GLY A 368 -4.35 9.60 9.52
CA GLY A 368 -4.13 8.20 9.84
C GLY A 368 -4.62 7.25 8.75
N LEU A 369 -4.83 5.99 9.12
CA LEU A 369 -5.40 4.99 8.22
C LEU A 369 -6.91 5.21 8.00
N LYS A 370 -7.60 5.74 9.01
CA LYS A 370 -9.06 5.97 8.95
C LYS A 370 -9.44 7.03 7.91
N GLY A 371 -8.54 7.97 7.63
CA GLY A 371 -8.73 9.00 6.61
C GLY A 371 -8.70 8.49 5.16
N LEU A 372 -8.37 7.22 4.90
CA LEU A 372 -8.38 6.66 3.54
C LEU A 372 -9.76 6.80 2.88
N GLY A 373 -10.84 6.60 3.63
CA GLY A 373 -12.21 6.77 3.14
C GLY A 373 -12.59 8.21 2.79
N ASP A 374 -11.82 9.20 3.25
CA ASP A 374 -12.01 10.64 2.97
C ASP A 374 -11.21 11.11 1.74
N LEU A 375 -10.46 10.20 1.10
CA LEU A 375 -9.69 10.47 -0.12
C LEU A 375 -10.50 10.22 -1.40
N THR A 376 -11.76 9.78 -1.28
CA THR A 376 -12.61 9.43 -2.41
C THR A 376 -12.98 10.63 -3.26
N SER A 377 -13.16 10.39 -4.55
CA SER A 377 -13.60 11.39 -5.51
C SER A 377 -15.06 11.75 -5.29
N ASP A 378 -15.33 13.04 -5.13
CA ASP A 378 -16.68 13.58 -5.13
C ASP A 378 -16.90 14.36 -6.44
N PHE A 379 -17.25 13.61 -7.49
CA PHE A 379 -17.72 14.21 -8.72
C PHE A 379 -19.21 14.47 -8.55
N SER A 380 -19.61 15.74 -8.46
CA SER A 380 -21.03 16.12 -8.40
C SER A 380 -21.78 15.52 -9.60
N SER A 381 -22.98 14.98 -9.37
CA SER A 381 -23.80 14.38 -10.43
C SER A 381 -24.01 15.35 -11.60
N PRO A 382 -24.09 14.83 -12.84
CA PRO A 382 -24.22 15.64 -14.05
C PRO A 382 -25.54 16.44 -14.17
N ASP A 383 -26.47 16.32 -13.22
CA ASP A 383 -27.74 17.06 -13.26
C ASP A 383 -27.53 18.59 -13.33
N SER A 384 -26.38 19.07 -12.85
CA SER A 384 -25.95 20.48 -12.96
C SER A 384 -25.26 20.85 -14.29
N LEU A 385 -24.90 19.85 -15.10
CA LEU A 385 -24.20 19.97 -16.40
C LEU A 385 -25.13 19.86 -17.61
N SER A 386 -26.44 19.69 -17.38
CA SER A 386 -27.48 19.83 -18.41
C SER A 386 -27.45 21.20 -19.13
N ALA A 387 -26.68 22.17 -18.62
CA ALA A 387 -26.41 23.46 -19.25
C ALA A 387 -25.17 23.50 -20.17
N LEU A 388 -24.28 22.50 -20.17
CA LEU A 388 -23.07 22.48 -21.01
C LEU A 388 -23.23 21.53 -22.21
N SER A 389 -24.03 22.02 -23.16
CA SER A 389 -23.78 22.01 -24.60
C SER A 389 -23.65 20.65 -25.31
N GLY A 390 -24.64 20.34 -26.16
CA GLY A 390 -24.61 19.31 -27.20
C GLY A 390 -23.62 19.61 -28.34
N GLN A 391 -22.40 20.05 -28.01
CA GLN A 391 -21.31 20.18 -28.97
C GLN A 391 -20.60 18.83 -29.06
N MET A 392 -20.74 18.20 -30.23
CA MET A 392 -19.96 17.02 -30.59
C MET A 392 -18.53 17.46 -30.86
N ILE A 393 -17.58 16.74 -30.27
CA ILE A 393 -16.15 16.88 -30.52
C ILE A 393 -15.77 15.71 -31.42
N PHE A 394 -15.20 16.03 -32.59
CA PHE A 394 -14.75 15.00 -33.52
C PHE A 394 -13.55 14.28 -32.90
N ALA A 395 -13.71 12.99 -32.59
CA ALA A 395 -12.68 12.15 -31.99
C ALA A 395 -11.55 11.78 -32.99
N GLY A 396 -11.55 12.39 -34.19
CA GLY A 396 -10.56 12.18 -35.26
C GLY A 396 -9.96 13.44 -35.91
N LYS A 397 -10.16 14.66 -35.38
CA LYS A 397 -9.59 15.90 -35.95
C LYS A 397 -9.35 16.95 -34.87
N GLY A 398 -8.09 17.35 -34.72
CA GLY A 398 -7.73 18.69 -34.28
C GLY A 398 -8.20 19.70 -35.32
N GLU A 399 -9.29 20.42 -35.06
CA GLU A 399 -9.68 21.56 -35.88
C GLU A 399 -8.94 22.81 -35.44
N LYS A 400 -8.19 23.39 -36.38
CA LYS A 400 -7.67 24.75 -36.31
C LYS A 400 -8.84 25.72 -36.23
N THR A 401 -9.19 26.17 -35.03
CA THR A 401 -9.99 27.38 -34.87
C THR A 401 -9.17 28.57 -35.39
N ALA A 402 -9.56 29.10 -36.53
CA ALA A 402 -9.10 30.40 -37.00
C ALA A 402 -9.58 31.48 -36.01
N ALA A 403 -8.66 32.03 -35.23
CA ALA A 403 -8.87 33.30 -34.55
C ALA A 403 -8.70 34.46 -35.55
N PRO A 404 -9.44 35.57 -35.38
CA PRO A 404 -9.45 36.65 -36.35
C PRO A 404 -8.13 37.42 -36.34
N THR A 405 -7.84 37.95 -37.53
CA THR A 405 -6.66 38.70 -37.96
C THR A 405 -6.20 39.80 -36.99
N LEU A 406 -4.90 39.83 -36.69
CA LEU A 406 -4.19 41.05 -36.30
C LEU A 406 -2.84 41.10 -37.01
N ALA A 407 -2.67 42.15 -37.80
CA ALA A 407 -1.54 42.42 -38.67
C ALA A 407 -0.30 42.86 -37.89
N SER A 408 0.90 42.44 -38.35
CA SER A 408 2.03 43.35 -38.58
C SER A 408 3.30 42.66 -39.12
N ARG A 409 3.66 43.05 -40.35
CA ARG A 409 4.99 43.48 -40.86
C ARG A 409 6.21 42.52 -40.90
N VAL A 410 6.68 42.34 -42.17
CA VAL A 410 8.06 42.53 -42.70
C VAL A 410 9.09 41.47 -42.26
N THR A 411 9.74 40.67 -43.11
CA THR A 411 10.65 41.04 -44.23
C THR A 411 10.94 39.82 -45.14
N ALA A 412 11.33 40.13 -46.38
CA ALA A 412 11.67 39.24 -47.49
C ALA A 412 12.89 38.31 -47.29
N ALA A 413 12.92 37.16 -48.00
CA ALA A 413 13.89 36.90 -49.09
C ALA A 413 13.85 35.44 -49.62
N SER A 414 13.63 35.35 -50.94
CA SER A 414 14.24 34.46 -51.95
C SER A 414 14.27 32.92 -51.85
N ALA A 415 13.56 32.34 -52.84
CA ALA A 415 14.08 31.46 -53.90
C ALA A 415 14.39 29.98 -53.62
N ARG A 416 13.61 29.07 -54.23
CA ARG A 416 13.91 28.46 -55.55
C ARG A 416 12.85 27.40 -55.97
N GLN A 417 12.47 27.48 -57.25
CA GLN A 417 12.05 26.42 -58.19
C GLN A 417 12.81 25.09 -57.97
N THR A 418 12.40 23.87 -58.35
CA THR A 418 11.44 23.24 -59.28
C THR A 418 11.61 21.74 -59.01
N GLY A 419 10.59 20.88 -59.03
CA GLY A 419 10.24 20.16 -60.25
C GLY A 419 10.07 18.65 -60.03
N SER A 420 8.97 18.13 -60.58
CA SER A 420 8.78 16.82 -61.21
C SER A 420 8.95 15.51 -60.41
N GLY A 421 7.81 14.96 -60.01
CA GLY A 421 7.27 13.61 -60.30
C GLY A 421 8.19 12.44 -60.70
N LYS A 422 7.93 11.28 -60.08
CA LYS A 422 7.39 10.08 -60.77
C LYS A 422 7.09 8.94 -59.78
N SER A 423 5.95 8.32 -60.05
CA SER A 423 5.40 7.04 -59.59
C SER A 423 6.19 5.81 -60.07
N VAL A 424 5.98 4.64 -59.41
CA VAL A 424 6.09 3.21 -59.82
C VAL A 424 6.44 2.41 -58.54
N SER A 425 5.50 1.76 -57.84
CA SER A 425 4.81 0.46 -58.05
C SER A 425 5.61 -0.82 -57.72
N THR A 426 5.05 -1.57 -56.75
CA THR A 426 4.88 -3.03 -56.64
C THR A 426 6.05 -3.99 -56.38
N GLN A 427 5.91 -4.79 -55.31
CA GLN A 427 5.97 -6.28 -55.22
C GLN A 427 5.84 -6.63 -53.71
N LYS A 428 4.81 -7.31 -53.17
CA LYS A 428 4.32 -8.71 -53.31
C LYS A 428 5.34 -9.78 -52.92
N GLU A 429 5.20 -10.34 -51.71
CA GLU A 429 5.50 -11.77 -51.48
C GLU A 429 4.69 -12.39 -50.33
N LYS A 430 4.32 -13.65 -50.59
CA LYS A 430 3.57 -14.68 -49.84
C LYS A 430 4.64 -15.46 -49.01
N ALA A 431 4.43 -16.18 -47.91
CA ALA A 431 3.50 -17.28 -47.65
C ALA A 431 3.72 -17.88 -46.22
N GLU A 432 2.72 -18.65 -45.75
CA GLU A 432 2.80 -19.93 -44.98
C GLU A 432 3.37 -19.94 -43.54
N SER A 433 2.56 -20.13 -42.47
CA SER A 433 1.79 -21.30 -41.97
C SER A 433 2.60 -22.32 -41.13
N SER A 434 2.22 -22.53 -39.87
CA SER A 434 2.17 -23.86 -39.24
C SER A 434 1.42 -23.86 -37.89
N SER A 435 0.73 -24.98 -37.68
CA SER A 435 -0.21 -25.31 -36.60
C SER A 435 0.46 -25.79 -35.31
N SER A 436 -0.17 -25.56 -34.15
CA SER A 436 -0.46 -26.65 -33.21
C SER A 436 -1.57 -26.24 -32.25
N GLY A 437 -2.61 -27.07 -32.14
CA GLY A 437 -3.71 -26.91 -31.21
C GLY A 437 -4.02 -28.25 -30.56
N GLY A 438 -4.56 -28.20 -29.34
CA GLY A 438 -5.37 -29.28 -28.78
C GLY A 438 -4.77 -30.02 -27.59
N ILE A 439 -4.71 -29.37 -26.42
CA ILE A 439 -4.78 -30.03 -25.08
C ILE A 439 -5.57 -29.15 -24.07
N GLY A 440 -5.58 -27.82 -24.21
CA GLY A 440 -6.15 -26.91 -23.21
C GLY A 440 -7.69 -26.86 -23.09
N THR A 441 -8.45 -27.34 -24.06
CA THR A 441 -9.92 -27.16 -24.09
C THR A 441 -10.71 -28.22 -23.32
N GLN A 442 -10.11 -29.34 -22.92
CA GLN A 442 -10.82 -30.37 -22.14
C GLN A 442 -10.75 -30.17 -20.62
N LEU A 443 -9.72 -29.47 -20.12
CA LEU A 443 -9.60 -29.17 -18.67
C LEU A 443 -10.50 -28.00 -18.24
N LEU A 444 -10.78 -27.04 -19.12
CA LEU A 444 -11.61 -25.88 -18.78
C LEU A 444 -13.08 -26.26 -18.52
N ASN A 445 -13.65 -27.21 -19.28
CA ASN A 445 -15.05 -27.61 -19.13
C ASN A 445 -15.33 -28.43 -17.84
N GLY A 446 -14.30 -29.09 -17.28
CA GLY A 446 -14.41 -29.79 -16.00
C GLY A 446 -14.57 -28.84 -14.81
N PHE A 447 -13.90 -27.68 -14.84
CA PHE A 447 -13.95 -26.70 -13.75
C PHE A 447 -15.28 -25.96 -13.66
N TYR A 448 -15.90 -25.64 -14.80
CA TYR A 448 -17.23 -24.98 -14.81
C TYR A 448 -18.33 -25.88 -14.25
N SER A 449 -18.24 -27.21 -14.44
CA SER A 449 -19.23 -28.15 -13.90
C SER A 449 -19.15 -28.29 -12.37
N ILE A 450 -17.96 -28.17 -11.79
CA ILE A 450 -17.75 -28.24 -10.33
C ILE A 450 -18.21 -26.95 -9.63
N LEU A 451 -17.95 -25.79 -10.22
CA LEU A 451 -18.42 -24.51 -9.68
C LEU A 451 -19.96 -24.37 -9.72
N PHE A 452 -20.60 -24.94 -10.74
CA PHE A 452 -22.06 -24.96 -10.84
C PHE A 452 -22.71 -25.84 -9.75
N LEU A 453 -22.13 -27.01 -9.47
CA LEU A 453 -22.58 -27.91 -8.38
C LEU A 453 -22.40 -27.31 -6.98
N ILE A 454 -21.35 -26.51 -6.75
CA ILE A 454 -21.12 -25.80 -5.48
C ILE A 454 -22.13 -24.63 -5.31
N GLY A 455 -22.52 -23.98 -6.41
CA GLY A 455 -23.55 -22.95 -6.45
C GLY A 455 -24.94 -23.49 -6.08
N GLU A 456 -25.34 -24.63 -6.64
CA GLU A 456 -26.63 -25.26 -6.32
C GLU A 456 -26.70 -25.73 -4.86
N LEU A 457 -25.63 -26.32 -4.32
CA LEU A 457 -25.59 -26.73 -2.90
C LEU A 457 -25.72 -25.53 -1.93
N SER A 458 -25.15 -24.37 -2.28
CA SER A 458 -25.23 -23.17 -1.44
C SER A 458 -26.63 -22.55 -1.42
N LEU A 459 -27.35 -22.61 -2.54
CA LEU A 459 -28.73 -22.15 -2.63
C LEU A 459 -29.69 -23.08 -1.87
N GLN A 460 -29.45 -24.39 -1.89
CA GLN A 460 -30.27 -25.36 -1.17
C GLN A 460 -30.08 -25.27 0.37
N VAL A 461 -28.87 -24.95 0.83
CA VAL A 461 -28.59 -24.71 2.26
C VAL A 461 -29.20 -23.40 2.77
N GLN A 462 -29.34 -22.37 1.91
CA GLN A 462 -30.04 -21.14 2.28
C GLN A 462 -31.57 -21.31 2.32
N SER A 463 -32.13 -22.18 1.48
CA SER A 463 -33.56 -22.52 1.51
C SER A 463 -33.97 -23.28 2.77
N LEU A 464 -33.09 -24.13 3.32
CA LEU A 464 -33.37 -24.94 4.52
C LEU A 464 -33.17 -24.19 5.85
N ARG A 465 -32.72 -22.93 5.83
CA ARG A 465 -32.61 -22.06 7.02
C ARG A 465 -33.79 -21.10 7.20
N LYS A 466 -34.82 -21.21 6.37
CA LYS A 466 -36.02 -20.35 6.40
C LYS A 466 -37.33 -21.08 6.74
N GLU A 467 -37.26 -22.34 7.13
CA GLU A 467 -38.30 -23.06 7.89
C GLU A 467 -37.76 -23.36 9.29
#